data_AF-A0A2X0P0V8-F1
#
_entry.id   AF-A0A2X0P0V8-F1
#
_cell.length_a   1.000
_cell.length_b   1.000
_cell.length_c   1.000
_cell.angle_alpha   90.00
_cell.angle_beta   90.00
_cell.angle_gamma   90.00
#
_symmetry.space_group_name_H-M   'P 1'
#
loop_
_entity.id
_entity.type
_entity.pdbx_description
1 polymer ?
#
loop_
_entity_poly.entity_id
_entity_poly.type
_entity_poly.pdbx_seq_one_letter_code
_entity_poly.pdbx_strand_id
1 'polypeptide(L)' 'MELVSKPSRKVVLDKEELSRFVRGSRVKFVRGLGMGEVALVRSGEATWVEAREAVRKGLGGEVVARVG' A
#
# COMPACT_ATOMS: atom_id res chain seq x y z
N MET A 1 -14.41 0.19 -2.36
CA MET A 1 -13.45 -0.84 -1.91
C MET A 1 -12.87 -1.55 -3.14
N GLU A 2 -11.54 -1.55 -3.31
CA GLU A 2 -10.85 -2.10 -4.48
C GLU A 2 -9.65 -2.96 -4.05
N LEU A 3 -9.51 -4.17 -4.62
CA LEU A 3 -8.33 -5.01 -4.46
C LEU A 3 -7.19 -4.49 -5.34
N VAL A 4 -6.08 -4.14 -4.70
CA VAL A 4 -4.87 -3.63 -5.36
C VAL A 4 -3.95 -4.78 -5.74
N SER A 5 -3.70 -5.70 -4.81
CA SER A 5 -2.92 -6.92 -5.04
C SER A 5 -3.84 -8.09 -5.34
N LYS A 6 -3.67 -8.71 -6.50
CA LYS A 6 -4.46 -9.87 -6.96
C LYS A 6 -3.58 -11.12 -7.01
N PRO A 7 -4.13 -12.35 -6.93
CA PRO A 7 -3.33 -13.57 -7.03
C PRO A 7 -2.43 -13.63 -8.28
N SER A 8 -2.95 -13.16 -9.42
CA SER A 8 -2.22 -13.08 -10.69
C SER A 8 -1.21 -11.94 -10.76
N ARG A 9 -1.30 -10.95 -9.86
CA ARG A 9 -0.43 -9.77 -9.89
C ARG A 9 -0.31 -9.15 -8.50
N LYS A 10 0.76 -9.54 -7.81
CA LYS A 10 1.10 -9.02 -6.48
C LYS A 10 1.65 -7.60 -6.54
N VAL A 11 1.22 -6.75 -5.61
CA VAL A 11 1.72 -5.37 -5.45
C VAL A 11 2.47 -5.28 -4.12
N VAL A 12 3.75 -5.61 -4.14
CA VAL A 12 4.65 -5.46 -2.97
C VAL A 12 5.49 -4.22 -3.18
N LEU A 13 5.47 -3.30 -2.22
CA LEU A 13 6.21 -2.05 -2.25
C LEU A 13 7.27 -2.04 -1.15
N ASP A 14 8.47 -1.55 -1.43
CA ASP A 14 9.43 -1.22 -0.38
C ASP A 14 9.01 0.05 0.41
N LYS A 15 9.79 0.43 1.43
CA LYS A 15 9.50 1.59 2.29
C LYS A 15 9.42 2.92 1.52
N GLU A 16 10.25 3.11 0.50
CA GLU A 16 10.32 4.34 -0.29
C GLU A 16 9.19 4.41 -1.33
N GLU A 17 8.93 3.28 -1.98
CA GLU A 17 7.78 3.04 -2.85
C GLU A 17 6.47 3.27 -2.10
N LEU A 18 6.31 2.72 -0.90
CA LEU A 18 5.10 2.88 -0.10
C LEU A 18 4.91 4.34 0.35
N SER A 19 5.99 5.03 0.73
CA SER A 19 5.95 6.46 1.06
C SER A 19 5.47 7.32 -0.13
N ARG A 20 5.96 7.03 -1.34
CA ARG A 20 5.49 7.71 -2.57
C ARG A 20 4.03 7.38 -2.88
N PHE A 21 3.61 6.12 -2.74
CA PHE A 21 2.23 5.69 -2.94
C PHE A 21 1.26 6.45 -2.01
N VAL A 22 1.62 6.58 -0.73
CA VAL A 22 0.83 7.29 0.28
C VAL A 22 0.73 8.81 0.00
N ARG A 23 1.73 9.38 -0.66
CA ARG A 23 1.75 10.79 -1.09
C ARG A 23 1.00 11.05 -2.40
N GLY A 24 0.37 10.02 -2.98
CA GLY A 24 -0.43 10.15 -4.21
C GLY A 24 0.37 9.92 -5.50
N SER A 25 1.67 9.63 -5.42
CA SER A 25 2.46 9.30 -6.61
C SER A 25 2.07 7.94 -7.18
N ARG A 26 2.05 7.82 -8.52
CA ARG A 26 1.96 6.51 -9.17
C ARG A 26 3.23 5.70 -8.86
N VAL A 27 3.04 4.47 -8.42
CA VAL A 27 4.13 3.53 -8.11
C VAL A 27 3.87 2.23 -8.83
N LYS A 28 4.88 1.75 -9.57
CA LYS A 28 4.72 0.65 -10.54
C LYS A 28 3.56 0.97 -11.50
N PHE A 29 2.47 0.21 -11.40
CA PHE A 29 1.29 0.33 -12.25
C PHE A 29 0.04 0.79 -11.46
N VAL A 30 0.18 1.14 -10.18
CA VAL A 30 -0.94 1.51 -9.30
C VAL A 30 -0.92 3.02 -9.05
N ARG A 31 -2.09 3.66 -9.15
CA ARG A 31 -2.23 5.08 -8.77
C ARG A 31 -2.00 5.24 -7.26
N GLY A 32 -1.35 6.32 -6.84
CA GLY A 32 -1.17 6.61 -5.42
C GLY A 32 -2.51 6.88 -4.72
N LEU A 33 -2.48 6.96 -3.39
CA LEU A 33 -3.67 7.24 -2.60
C LEU A 33 -4.25 8.62 -2.91
N GLY A 34 -5.57 8.64 -3.12
CA GLY A 34 -6.36 9.86 -3.20
C GLY A 34 -6.65 10.47 -1.83
N MET A 35 -7.25 11.66 -1.83
CA MET A 35 -7.81 12.28 -0.62
C MET A 35 -8.93 11.39 -0.06
N GLY A 36 -8.91 11.11 1.24
CA GLY A 36 -9.89 10.22 1.88
C GLY A 36 -9.65 8.71 1.67
N GLU A 37 -8.77 8.31 0.73
CA GLU A 37 -8.42 6.91 0.56
C GLU A 37 -7.46 6.43 1.66
N VAL A 38 -7.70 5.21 2.16
CA VAL A 38 -6.80 4.43 3.01
C VAL A 38 -6.45 3.10 2.33
N ALA A 39 -5.28 2.55 2.60
CA ALA A 39 -4.86 1.25 2.07
C ALA A 39 -4.44 0.29 3.16
N LEU A 40 -4.82 -0.98 2.98
CA LEU A 40 -4.42 -2.10 3.83
C LEU A 40 -3.12 -2.70 3.29
N VAL A 41 -2.10 -2.73 4.15
CA VAL A 41 -0.77 -3.27 3.84
C VAL A 41 -0.49 -4.49 4.70
N ARG A 42 -0.02 -5.57 4.05
CA ARG A 42 0.52 -6.75 4.72
C ARG A 42 2.04 -6.69 4.71
N SER A 43 2.65 -6.55 5.88
CA SER A 43 4.10 -6.47 6.08
C SER A 43 4.60 -7.75 6.76
N GLY A 44 5.17 -8.69 6.01
CA GLY A 44 5.52 -10.02 6.53
C GLY A 44 4.30 -10.93 6.73
N GLU A 45 4.42 -11.98 7.54
CA GLU A 45 3.40 -13.03 7.63
C GLU A 45 2.17 -12.65 8.46
N ALA A 46 2.34 -11.92 9.57
CA ALA A 46 1.28 -11.66 10.54
C ALA A 46 0.97 -10.17 10.78
N THR A 47 1.67 -9.24 10.12
CA THR A 47 1.47 -7.80 10.36
C THR A 47 0.58 -7.19 9.29
N TRP A 48 -0.57 -6.68 9.72
CA TRP A 48 -1.50 -5.89 8.91
C TRP A 48 -1.58 -4.49 9.47
N VAL A 49 -1.40 -3.49 8.62
CA VAL A 49 -1.40 -2.08 9.02
C VAL A 49 -1.98 -1.22 7.90
N GLU A 50 -2.45 -0.03 8.27
CA GLU A 50 -2.79 0.98 7.28
C GLU A 50 -1.49 1.53 6.64
N ALA A 51 -1.56 1.95 5.37
CA ALA A 51 -0.39 2.36 4.59
C ALA A 51 0.39 3.54 5.20
N ARG A 52 -0.26 4.57 5.77
CA ARG A 52 0.41 5.68 6.47
C ARG A 52 1.06 5.19 7.76
N GLU A 53 0.44 4.26 8.48
CA GLU A 53 1.05 3.63 9.65
C GLU A 53 2.28 2.81 9.29
N ALA A 54 2.24 2.03 8.20
CA ALA A 54 3.39 1.31 7.68
C ALA A 54 4.57 2.26 7.38
N VAL A 55 4.29 3.39 6.71
CA VAL A 55 5.30 4.41 6.42
C VAL A 55 5.88 5.00 7.71
N ARG A 56 5.06 5.32 8.71
CA ARG A 56 5.55 5.82 10.02
C ARG A 56 6.43 4.80 10.74
N LYS A 57 6.14 3.51 10.59
CA LYS A 57 6.93 2.40 11.16
C LYS A 57 8.14 2.01 10.30
N GLY A 58 8.36 2.67 9.15
CA GLY A 58 9.45 2.34 8.23
C GLY A 58 9.28 0.99 7.52
N LEU A 59 8.06 0.48 7.42
CA LEU A 59 7.74 -0.81 6.83
C LEU A 59 7.45 -0.67 5.32
N GLY A 60 7.88 -1.67 4.54
CA GLY A 60 7.31 -1.98 3.23
C GLY A 60 6.25 -3.08 3.35
N GLY A 61 5.67 -3.50 2.24
CA GLY A 61 4.74 -4.63 2.24
C GLY A 61 3.85 -4.73 1.01
N GLU A 62 2.99 -5.73 1.03
CA GLU A 62 1.98 -5.93 0.00
C GLU A 62 0.81 -4.96 0.23
N VAL A 63 0.53 -4.09 -0.73
CA VAL A 63 -0.67 -3.25 -0.73
C VAL A 63 -1.84 -4.11 -1.21
N VAL A 64 -2.62 -4.64 -0.27
CA VAL A 64 -3.64 -5.65 -0.56
C VAL A 64 -4.90 -5.02 -1.15
N ALA A 65 -5.41 -3.99 -0.48
CA ALA A 65 -6.66 -3.34 -0.85
C ALA A 65 -6.64 -1.87 -0.46
N ARG A 66 -7.57 -1.10 -1.02
CA ARG A 66 -7.83 0.28 -0.62
C ARG A 66 -9.33 0.57 -0.57
N VAL A 67 -9.69 1.57 0.23
CA VAL A 67 -11.05 2.06 0.37
C VAL A 67 -11.03 3.57 0.56
N GLY A 68 -12.03 4.24 0.01
CA GLY A 68 -12.21 5.68 -0.06
C GLY A 68 -13.35 5.98 -1.02
#